data_AF-A0A3M1D3J2-F1
#
_entry.id   AF-A0A3M1D3J2-F1
#
_cell.length_a   1.000
_cell.length_b   1.000
_cell.length_c   1.000
_cell.angle_alpha   90.00
_cell.angle_beta   90.00
_cell.angle_gamma   90.00
#
_symmetry.space_group_name_H-M   'P 1'
#
loop_
_entity.id
_entity.type
_entity.pdbx_description
1 polymer ?
#
loop_
_entity_poly.entity_id
_entity_poly.type
_entity_poly.pdbx_seq_one_letter_code
_entity_poly.pdbx_strand_id
1 'polypeptide(L)'
;MTQTEALRALESLLESFLERMIKLKENRLRVLSGINRLDDIARNIRDEADLTEEVGGWFAEHKDWVNESVLRPSDRNRISAILAGIRRELHLTEETPPAVAKIAAEIDRWQQQDGRRKVVLKRRPESSPDKTAPEAEPDTIKMFRNHLERLTALFADMSGGKAHLISVLNHALDAATLQQNKEALHLAALLIYYLRRNGYLVGPFVERLKEAEALQQKARTHLTEGSAPHV
;
A
#
# COMPACT_ATOMS: atom_id res chain seq x y z
N MET A 1 4.70 -40.51 8.81
CA MET A 1 4.81 -39.56 9.93
C MET A 1 4.26 -40.24 11.16
N THR A 2 5.04 -40.29 12.23
CA THR A 2 4.58 -40.83 13.51
C THR A 2 3.76 -39.78 14.25
N GLN A 3 2.79 -40.20 15.07
CA GLN A 3 1.94 -39.29 15.86
C GLN A 3 2.76 -38.31 16.71
N THR A 4 3.93 -38.74 17.17
CA THR A 4 4.92 -37.94 17.91
C THR A 4 5.59 -36.85 17.08
N GLU A 5 5.83 -37.07 15.79
CA GLU A 5 6.35 -36.04 14.87
C GLU A 5 5.30 -34.94 14.61
N ALA A 6 4.04 -35.34 14.42
CA ALA A 6 2.94 -34.41 14.22
C ALA A 6 2.72 -33.51 15.46
N LEU A 7 2.82 -34.07 16.67
CA LEU A 7 2.71 -33.32 17.92
C LEU A 7 3.86 -32.33 18.09
N ARG A 8 5.11 -32.71 17.80
CA ARG A 8 6.26 -31.80 17.85
C ARG A 8 6.17 -30.67 16.82
N ALA A 9 5.68 -30.96 15.60
CA ALA A 9 5.48 -29.94 14.58
C ALA A 9 4.40 -28.92 15.00
N LEU A 10 3.33 -29.39 15.66
CA LEU A 10 2.29 -28.52 16.20
C LEU A 10 2.81 -27.67 17.35
N GLU A 11 3.58 -28.25 18.27
CA GLU A 11 4.23 -27.55 19.38
C GLU A 11 5.14 -26.42 18.87
N SER A 12 6.03 -26.71 17.92
CA SER A 12 6.91 -25.70 17.32
C SER A 12 6.13 -24.60 16.58
N LEU A 13 5.04 -24.95 15.90
CA LEU A 13 4.17 -23.97 15.25
C LEU A 13 3.50 -23.06 16.29
N LEU A 14 3.00 -23.63 17.39
CA LEU A 14 2.38 -22.87 18.47
C LEU A 14 3.39 -21.94 19.17
N GLU A 15 4.60 -22.42 19.45
CA GLU A 15 5.68 -21.60 20.01
C GLU A 15 6.03 -20.43 19.08
N SER A 16 6.23 -20.70 17.79
CA SER A 16 6.54 -19.66 16.81
C SER A 16 5.40 -18.65 16.65
N PHE A 17 4.14 -19.10 16.77
CA PHE A 17 2.98 -18.25 16.73
C PHE A 17 2.90 -17.36 17.97
N LEU A 18 3.11 -17.92 19.17
CA LEU A 18 3.12 -17.17 20.42
C LEU A 18 4.23 -16.13 20.43
N GLU A 19 5.44 -16.49 20.01
CA GLU A 19 6.56 -15.55 19.93
C GLU A 19 6.25 -14.38 18.99
N ARG A 20 5.67 -14.65 17.81
CA ARG A 20 5.25 -13.60 16.88
C ARG A 20 4.14 -12.74 17.46
N MET A 21 3.18 -13.34 18.17
CA MET A 21 2.08 -12.60 18.78
C MET A 21 2.58 -11.69 19.90
N ILE A 22 3.51 -12.17 20.73
CA ILE A 22 4.14 -11.38 21.80
C ILE A 22 4.88 -10.18 21.19
N LYS A 23 5.76 -10.40 20.21
CA LYS A 23 6.47 -9.31 19.52
C LYS A 23 5.51 -8.28 18.92
N LEU A 24 4.40 -8.73 18.33
CA LEU A 24 3.39 -7.83 17.77
C LEU A 24 2.71 -6.98 18.86
N LYS A 25 2.42 -7.57 20.03
CA LYS A 25 1.81 -6.88 21.17
C LYS A 25 2.79 -5.94 21.86
N GLU A 26 4.05 -6.32 22.02
CA GLU A 26 5.11 -5.45 22.55
C GLU A 26 5.32 -4.22 21.68
N ASN A 27 5.43 -4.41 20.36
CA ASN A 27 5.51 -3.30 19.41
C ASN A 27 4.30 -2.38 19.53
N ARG A 28 3.10 -2.94 19.70
CA ARG A 28 1.89 -2.15 19.88
C ARG A 28 1.89 -1.36 21.18
N LEU A 29 2.33 -1.97 22.28
CA LEU A 29 2.44 -1.31 23.59
C LEU A 29 3.47 -0.19 23.55
N ARG A 30 4.60 -0.39 22.89
CA ARG A 30 5.61 0.66 22.68
C ARG A 30 5.02 1.86 21.96
N VAL A 31 4.22 1.64 20.91
CA VAL A 31 3.50 2.72 20.20
C VAL A 31 2.56 3.49 21.13
N LEU A 32 1.71 2.77 21.86
CA LEU A 32 0.75 3.40 22.77
C LEU A 32 1.44 4.16 23.90
N SER A 33 2.53 3.61 24.45
CA SER A 33 3.35 4.27 25.47
C SER A 33 3.97 5.57 24.96
N GLY A 34 4.52 5.57 23.73
CA GLY A 34 5.07 6.79 23.14
C GLY A 34 3.99 7.85 22.86
N ILE A 35 2.79 7.45 22.43
CA ILE A 35 1.66 8.38 22.24
C ILE A 35 1.20 8.96 23.58
N ASN A 36 1.08 8.13 24.62
CA ASN A 36 0.71 8.63 25.95
C ASN A 36 1.76 9.58 26.50
N ARG A 37 3.05 9.27 26.35
CA ARG A 37 4.14 10.19 26.72
C ARG A 37 4.02 11.52 25.97
N LEU A 38 3.70 11.50 24.68
CA LEU A 38 3.51 12.74 23.92
C LEU A 38 2.30 13.55 24.43
N ASP A 39 1.20 12.88 24.80
CA ASP A 39 0.03 13.50 25.42
C ASP A 39 0.36 14.09 26.79
N ASP A 40 1.18 13.40 27.59
CA ASP A 40 1.65 13.88 28.89
C ASP A 40 2.52 15.13 28.74
N ILE A 41 3.44 15.14 27.77
CA ILE A 41 4.26 16.32 27.41
C ILE A 41 3.33 17.48 27.02
N ALA A 42 2.34 17.23 26.17
CA ALA A 42 1.40 18.25 25.72
C ALA A 42 0.50 18.81 26.84
N ARG A 43 0.29 18.07 27.94
CA ARG A 43 -0.55 18.52 29.06
C ARG A 43 0.24 19.20 30.18
N ASN A 44 1.53 18.89 30.32
CA ASN A 44 2.38 19.38 31.40
C ASN A 44 3.24 20.59 31.01
N ILE A 45 2.76 21.39 30.06
CA ILE A 45 3.48 22.55 29.54
C ILE A 45 3.53 23.64 30.62
N ARG A 46 4.70 23.75 31.27
CA ARG A 46 4.97 24.75 32.33
C ARG A 46 5.98 25.81 31.89
N ASP A 47 6.94 25.42 31.05
CA ASP A 47 8.00 26.28 30.50
C ASP A 47 8.28 25.88 29.03
N GLU A 48 8.55 26.86 28.16
CA GLU A 48 8.86 26.65 26.74
C GLU A 48 10.21 25.94 26.54
N ALA A 49 11.18 26.18 27.44
CA ALA A 49 12.48 25.53 27.38
C ALA A 49 12.35 24.01 27.62
N ASP A 50 11.63 23.63 28.68
CA ASP A 50 11.37 22.24 29.04
C ASP A 50 10.54 21.53 27.96
N LEU A 51 9.53 22.21 27.41
CA LEU A 51 8.72 21.69 26.31
C LEU A 51 9.58 21.32 25.09
N THR A 52 10.51 22.20 24.73
CA THR A 52 11.36 22.00 23.55
C THR A 52 12.30 20.80 23.75
N GLU A 53 12.82 20.61 24.96
CA GLU A 53 13.66 19.46 25.30
C GLU A 53 12.86 18.15 25.31
N GLU A 54 11.71 18.11 25.99
CA GLU A 54 10.88 16.91 26.08
C GLU A 54 10.33 16.46 24.72
N VAL A 55 9.84 17.41 23.91
CA VAL A 55 9.36 17.13 22.55
C VAL A 55 10.52 16.72 21.64
N GLY A 56 11.68 17.36 21.77
CA GLY A 56 12.89 17.00 21.05
C GLY A 56 13.35 15.57 21.38
N GLY A 57 13.35 15.19 22.65
CA GLY A 57 13.64 13.84 23.12
C GLY A 57 12.64 12.82 22.56
N TRP A 58 11.35 13.16 22.57
CA TRP A 58 10.32 12.30 21.98
C TRP A 58 10.57 12.05 20.49
N PHE A 59 10.89 13.09 19.70
CA PHE A 59 11.21 12.94 18.28
C PHE A 59 12.46 12.09 18.05
N ALA A 60 13.49 12.24 18.89
CA ALA A 60 14.72 11.46 18.78
C ALA A 60 14.47 9.96 18.99
N GLU A 61 13.66 9.61 20.00
CA GLU A 61 13.32 8.22 20.31
C GLU A 61 12.41 7.55 19.26
N HIS A 62 11.59 8.35 18.58
CA HIS A 62 10.53 7.87 17.68
C HIS A 62 10.76 8.24 16.21
N LYS A 63 11.98 8.60 15.83
CA LYS A 63 12.35 9.01 14.47
C LYS A 63 11.94 8.00 13.39
N ASP A 64 12.02 6.70 13.70
CA ASP A 64 11.76 5.63 12.74
C ASP A 64 10.26 5.45 12.44
N TRP A 65 9.37 5.88 13.34
CA TRP A 65 7.93 5.74 13.19
C TRP A 65 7.34 6.50 12.01
N VAL A 66 8.04 7.55 11.58
CA VAL A 66 7.75 8.36 10.39
C VAL A 66 7.84 7.50 9.12
N ASN A 67 8.87 6.66 9.03
CA ASN A 67 9.16 5.91 7.81
C ASN A 67 8.58 4.48 7.83
N GLU A 68 8.38 3.92 9.02
CA GLU A 68 7.93 2.55 9.20
C GLU A 68 6.40 2.38 9.12
N SER A 69 5.96 1.20 8.70
CA SER A 69 4.54 0.81 8.66
C SER A 69 3.97 0.41 10.03
N VAL A 70 4.69 0.70 11.12
CA VAL A 70 4.33 0.32 12.50
C VAL A 70 3.12 1.12 13.00
N LEU A 71 2.98 2.37 12.59
CA LEU A 71 1.86 3.23 12.99
C LEU A 71 0.61 2.98 12.15
N ARG A 72 -0.54 2.77 12.80
CA ARG A 72 -1.84 2.73 12.13
C ARG A 72 -2.29 4.14 11.77
N PRO A 73 -3.18 4.31 10.78
CA PRO A 73 -3.74 5.62 10.45
C PRO A 73 -4.37 6.34 11.64
N SER A 74 -5.03 5.61 12.54
CA SER A 74 -5.61 6.18 13.77
C SER A 74 -4.56 6.74 14.72
N ASP A 75 -3.40 6.09 14.82
CA ASP A 75 -2.31 6.52 15.70
C ASP A 75 -1.65 7.78 15.16
N ARG A 76 -1.42 7.81 13.84
CA ARG A 76 -0.89 8.99 13.14
C ARG A 76 -1.80 10.19 13.35
N ASN A 77 -3.10 10.03 13.15
CA ASN A 77 -4.08 11.10 13.39
C ASN A 77 -4.01 11.61 14.83
N ARG A 78 -3.86 10.72 15.82
CA ARG A 78 -3.74 11.11 17.23
C ARG A 78 -2.44 11.86 17.52
N ILE A 79 -1.31 11.38 17.00
CA ILE A 79 -0.01 12.06 17.10
C ILE A 79 -0.10 13.44 16.43
N SER A 80 -0.61 13.52 15.20
CA SER A 80 -0.77 14.77 14.45
C SER A 80 -1.65 15.78 15.21
N ALA A 81 -2.72 15.33 15.88
CA ALA A 81 -3.57 16.18 16.70
C ALA A 81 -2.84 16.73 17.94
N ILE A 82 -2.07 15.87 18.64
CA ILE A 82 -1.29 16.30 19.81
C ILE A 82 -0.19 17.28 19.38
N LEU A 83 0.56 16.96 18.33
CA LEU A 83 1.60 17.85 17.78
C LEU A 83 1.02 19.19 17.30
N ALA A 84 -0.20 19.21 16.75
CA ALA A 84 -0.89 20.45 16.41
C ALA A 84 -1.30 21.27 17.66
N GLY A 85 -1.55 20.61 18.79
CA GLY A 85 -1.69 21.25 20.10
C GLY A 85 -0.39 21.95 20.50
N ILE A 86 0.69 21.17 20.59
CA ILE A 86 2.03 21.66 20.93
C ILE A 86 2.45 22.81 20.03
N ARG A 87 2.23 22.70 18.71
CA ARG A 87 2.55 23.77 17.75
C ARG A 87 1.84 25.08 18.04
N ARG A 88 0.59 25.04 18.49
CA ARG A 88 -0.17 26.26 18.83
C ARG A 88 0.35 26.94 20.09
N GLU A 89 0.94 26.16 20.99
CA GLU A 89 1.52 26.64 22.24
C GLU A 89 2.95 27.14 22.05
N LEU A 90 3.67 26.68 21.02
CA LEU A 90 4.93 27.28 20.60
C LEU A 90 4.69 28.66 19.96
N HIS A 91 4.93 29.73 20.73
CA HIS A 91 4.81 31.11 20.25
C HIS A 91 5.93 31.45 19.26
N LEU A 92 5.65 31.34 17.96
CA LEU A 92 6.57 31.74 16.89
C LEU A 92 6.56 33.27 16.73
N THR A 93 7.39 33.98 17.49
CA THR A 93 7.76 35.39 17.27
C THR A 93 9.03 35.50 16.43
N GLU A 94 9.35 36.69 15.88
CA GLU A 94 10.57 36.91 15.08
C GLU A 94 11.88 36.64 15.86
N GLU A 95 11.84 36.64 17.19
CA GLU A 95 12.99 36.33 18.08
C GLU A 95 12.97 34.88 18.59
N THR A 96 12.36 33.93 17.85
CA THR A 96 12.26 32.56 18.34
C THR A 96 13.64 31.89 18.49
N PRO A 97 13.89 31.18 19.61
CA PRO A 97 15.10 30.38 19.75
C PRO A 97 15.22 29.35 18.62
N PRO A 98 16.45 29.05 18.14
CA PRO A 98 16.66 28.10 17.04
C PRO A 98 16.16 26.69 17.35
N ALA A 99 16.09 26.33 18.64
CA ALA A 99 15.55 25.06 19.09
C ALA A 99 14.03 24.96 18.84
N VAL A 100 13.27 26.03 19.13
CA VAL A 100 11.83 26.10 18.88
C VAL A 100 11.52 26.01 17.38
N ALA A 101 12.29 26.74 16.56
CA ALA A 101 12.16 26.68 15.11
C ALA A 101 12.40 25.26 14.56
N LYS A 102 13.37 24.53 15.12
CA LYS A 102 13.66 23.14 14.73
C LYS A 102 12.53 22.18 15.12
N ILE A 103 11.95 22.34 16.30
CA ILE A 103 10.78 21.54 16.73
C ILE A 103 9.58 21.83 15.84
N ALA A 104 9.30 23.10 15.53
CA ALA A 104 8.22 23.49 14.64
C ALA A 104 8.37 22.88 13.23
N ALA A 105 9.60 22.85 12.70
CA ALA A 105 9.91 22.23 11.42
C ALA A 105 9.73 20.70 11.44
N GLU A 106 10.09 20.03 12.54
CA GLU A 106 9.87 18.59 12.67
C GLU A 106 8.36 18.28 12.80
N ILE A 107 7.59 19.09 13.53
CA ILE A 107 6.12 18.98 13.57
C ILE A 107 5.52 19.11 12.16
N ASP A 108 5.97 20.09 11.38
CA ASP A 108 5.52 20.25 9.98
C ASP A 108 5.82 19.02 9.13
N ARG A 109 7.03 18.48 9.27
CA ARG A 109 7.44 17.27 8.55
C ARG A 109 6.53 16.09 8.88
N TRP A 110 6.15 15.91 10.14
CA TRP A 110 5.22 14.88 10.57
C TRP A 110 3.81 15.09 9.99
N GLN A 111 3.30 16.32 9.99
CA GLN A 111 1.98 16.64 9.43
C GLN A 111 1.92 16.50 7.90
N GLN A 112 3.01 16.82 7.19
CA GLN A 112 3.08 16.73 5.73
C GLN A 112 3.12 15.27 5.23
N GLN A 113 3.55 14.31 6.04
CA GLN A 113 3.61 12.91 5.64
C GLN A 113 2.24 12.22 5.53
N ASP A 114 1.20 12.72 6.20
CA ASP A 114 -0.19 12.31 5.94
C ASP A 114 -0.64 12.71 4.52
N GLY A 115 0.11 13.62 3.89
CA GLY A 115 0.01 14.03 2.50
C GLY A 115 0.70 13.10 1.49
N ARG A 116 0.87 11.79 1.77
CA ARG A 116 0.99 10.81 0.66
C ARG A 116 -0.26 10.96 -0.19
N ARG A 117 -0.15 11.79 -1.23
CA ARG A 117 -1.20 12.27 -2.14
C ARG A 117 -2.34 11.27 -2.14
N LYS A 118 -3.37 11.53 -1.33
CA LYS A 118 -4.67 10.92 -1.55
C LYS A 118 -4.98 11.34 -2.98
N VAL A 119 -4.90 10.42 -3.92
CA VAL A 119 -5.40 10.64 -5.28
C VAL A 119 -6.90 10.75 -5.08
N VAL A 120 -7.34 11.94 -4.67
CA VAL A 120 -8.73 12.33 -4.68
C VAL A 120 -9.00 12.51 -6.16
N LEU A 121 -9.44 11.41 -6.79
CA LEU A 121 -10.20 11.51 -8.03
C LEU A 121 -11.33 12.48 -7.70
N LYS A 122 -11.19 13.73 -8.15
CA LYS A 122 -12.25 14.73 -8.07
C LYS A 122 -13.38 14.23 -8.97
N ARG A 123 -14.16 13.28 -8.47
CA ARG A 123 -15.43 12.93 -9.08
C ARG A 123 -16.28 14.19 -9.01
N ARG A 124 -16.71 14.64 -10.17
CA ARG A 124 -17.66 15.74 -10.33
C ARG A 124 -18.91 15.39 -9.51
N PRO A 125 -19.57 16.35 -8.84
CA PRO A 125 -20.82 16.07 -8.12
C PRO A 125 -21.82 15.42 -9.07
N GLU A 126 -22.39 14.27 -8.69
CA GLU A 126 -23.40 13.53 -9.48
C GLU A 126 -24.78 14.24 -9.51
N SER A 127 -24.82 15.54 -9.23
CA SER A 127 -26.05 16.33 -9.19
C SER A 127 -25.88 17.62 -10.00
N SER A 128 -25.70 17.48 -11.31
CA SER A 128 -25.93 18.56 -12.27
C SER A 128 -27.24 18.24 -13.00
N PRO A 129 -28.39 18.80 -12.58
CA PRO A 129 -29.65 18.62 -13.26
C PRO A 129 -29.69 19.53 -14.49
N ASP A 130 -28.87 19.23 -15.48
CA ASP A 130 -29.06 19.82 -16.82
C ASP A 130 -28.19 19.10 -17.84
N LYS A 131 -28.84 18.17 -18.55
CA LYS A 131 -28.74 17.92 -20.01
C LYS A 131 -29.38 16.56 -20.31
N THR A 132 -30.63 16.63 -20.73
CA THR A 132 -31.23 15.84 -21.82
C THR A 132 -30.58 14.50 -22.21
N ALA A 133 -31.33 13.43 -21.96
CA ALA A 133 -31.29 12.08 -22.55
C ALA A 133 -30.18 11.11 -22.07
N PRO A 134 -30.53 9.87 -21.67
CA PRO A 134 -29.64 8.96 -20.97
C PRO A 134 -28.98 7.99 -21.96
N GLU A 135 -27.73 8.22 -22.35
CA GLU A 135 -26.84 7.10 -22.63
C GLU A 135 -26.48 6.52 -21.27
N ALA A 136 -27.13 5.41 -20.90
CA ALA A 136 -26.86 4.69 -19.66
C ALA A 136 -25.36 4.45 -19.55
N GLU A 137 -24.70 5.11 -18.59
CA GLU A 137 -23.31 4.85 -18.29
C GLU A 137 -23.13 3.33 -18.17
N PRO A 138 -22.18 2.74 -18.91
CA PRO A 138 -22.00 1.30 -18.89
C PRO A 138 -21.74 0.88 -17.45
N ASP A 139 -22.58 -0.02 -16.95
CA ASP A 139 -22.51 -0.57 -15.60
C ASP A 139 -21.12 -1.19 -15.38
N THR A 140 -20.21 -0.40 -14.83
CA THR A 140 -18.79 -0.71 -14.70
C THR A 140 -18.57 -1.97 -13.86
N ILE A 141 -19.51 -2.26 -12.95
CA ILE A 141 -19.53 -3.47 -12.14
C ILE A 141 -19.82 -4.69 -13.00
N LYS A 142 -20.78 -4.60 -13.94
CA LYS A 142 -21.03 -5.67 -14.91
C LYS A 142 -19.84 -5.89 -15.85
N MET A 143 -19.20 -4.82 -16.33
CA MET A 143 -18.00 -4.94 -17.16
C MET A 143 -16.87 -5.67 -16.43
N PHE A 144 -16.64 -5.33 -15.16
CA PHE A 144 -15.63 -6.00 -14.34
C PHE A 144 -15.97 -7.47 -14.08
N ARG A 145 -17.23 -7.78 -13.75
CA ARG A 145 -17.71 -9.16 -13.58
C ARG A 145 -17.47 -9.99 -14.83
N ASN A 146 -17.89 -9.48 -16.00
CA ASN A 146 -17.71 -10.17 -17.28
C ASN A 146 -16.22 -10.36 -17.62
N HIS A 147 -15.34 -9.47 -17.16
CA HIS A 147 -13.91 -9.62 -17.34
C HIS A 147 -13.33 -10.71 -16.42
N LEU A 148 -13.73 -10.73 -15.15
CA LEU A 148 -13.35 -11.78 -14.22
C LEU A 148 -13.84 -13.16 -14.64
N GLU A 149 -15.07 -13.27 -15.13
CA GLU A 149 -15.63 -14.52 -15.65
C GLU A 149 -14.81 -15.04 -16.82
N ARG A 150 -14.43 -14.17 -17.76
CA ARG A 150 -13.54 -14.52 -18.88
C ARG A 150 -12.16 -14.99 -18.41
N LEU A 151 -11.54 -14.29 -17.46
CA LEU A 151 -10.25 -14.71 -16.89
C LEU A 151 -10.36 -16.05 -16.15
N THR A 152 -11.48 -16.30 -15.48
CA THR A 152 -11.73 -17.55 -14.75
C THR A 152 -11.94 -18.72 -15.71
N ALA A 153 -12.68 -18.51 -16.79
CA ALA A 153 -12.84 -19.49 -17.86
C ALA A 153 -11.49 -19.80 -18.52
N LEU A 154 -10.72 -18.76 -18.87
CA LEU A 154 -9.39 -18.91 -19.45
C LEU A 154 -8.44 -19.70 -18.52
N PHE A 155 -8.51 -19.44 -17.21
CA PHE A 155 -7.76 -20.20 -16.23
C PHE A 155 -8.21 -21.66 -16.19
N ALA A 156 -9.52 -21.93 -16.18
CA ALA A 156 -10.07 -23.28 -16.18
C ALA A 156 -9.58 -24.07 -17.41
N ASP A 157 -9.65 -23.46 -18.60
CA ASP A 157 -9.18 -24.05 -19.86
C ASP A 157 -7.68 -24.33 -19.83
N MET A 158 -6.87 -23.39 -19.36
CA MET A 158 -5.40 -23.58 -19.25
C MET A 158 -5.00 -24.54 -18.14
N SER A 159 -5.86 -24.73 -17.14
CA SER A 159 -5.64 -25.62 -16.00
C SER A 159 -6.01 -27.08 -16.26
N GLY A 160 -6.74 -27.37 -17.35
CA GLY A 160 -7.40 -28.64 -17.72
C GLY A 160 -6.52 -29.88 -17.91
N GLY A 161 -5.52 -30.07 -17.06
CA GLY A 161 -4.57 -31.17 -17.04
C GLY A 161 -3.28 -30.86 -16.28
N LYS A 162 -3.10 -29.65 -15.75
CA LYS A 162 -1.86 -29.22 -15.08
C LYS A 162 -2.07 -29.12 -13.57
N ALA A 163 -1.34 -29.95 -12.81
CA ALA A 163 -1.42 -29.96 -11.34
C ALA A 163 -0.79 -28.72 -10.68
N HIS A 164 0.10 -28.01 -11.38
CA HIS A 164 0.89 -26.91 -10.80
C HIS A 164 0.54 -25.55 -11.40
N LEU A 165 0.29 -24.58 -10.51
CA LEU A 165 -0.01 -23.19 -10.86
C LEU A 165 1.10 -22.52 -11.69
N ILE A 166 2.35 -22.93 -11.47
CA ILE A 166 3.52 -22.44 -12.23
C ILE A 166 3.46 -22.89 -13.70
N SER A 167 2.96 -24.10 -13.97
CA SER A 167 2.80 -24.60 -15.33
C SER A 167 1.66 -23.88 -16.07
N VAL A 168 0.63 -23.44 -15.34
CA VAL A 168 -0.43 -22.57 -15.87
C VAL A 168 0.11 -21.17 -16.14
N LEU A 169 0.92 -20.62 -15.23
CA LEU A 169 1.59 -19.32 -15.43
C LEU A 169 2.51 -19.32 -16.66
N ASN A 170 3.34 -20.36 -16.82
CA ASN A 170 4.21 -20.48 -18.00
C ASN A 170 3.38 -20.48 -19.29
N HIS A 171 2.30 -21.26 -19.33
CA HIS A 171 1.43 -21.32 -20.49
C HIS A 171 0.70 -20.00 -20.77
N ALA A 172 0.29 -19.27 -19.71
CA ALA A 172 -0.30 -17.95 -19.84
C ALA A 172 0.71 -16.92 -20.36
N LEU A 173 1.96 -16.97 -19.91
CA LEU A 173 3.04 -16.12 -20.42
C LEU A 173 3.38 -16.46 -21.88
N ASP A 174 3.49 -17.74 -22.22
CA ASP A 174 3.74 -18.17 -23.60
C ASP A 174 2.60 -17.75 -24.53
N ALA A 175 1.34 -17.90 -24.10
CA ALA A 175 0.17 -17.41 -24.83
C ALA A 175 0.16 -15.88 -24.95
N ALA A 176 0.56 -15.15 -23.90
CA ALA A 176 0.66 -13.70 -23.93
C ALA A 176 1.75 -13.19 -24.90
N THR A 177 2.88 -13.89 -24.98
CA THR A 177 3.99 -13.56 -25.89
C THR A 177 3.72 -13.98 -27.33
N LEU A 178 3.25 -15.22 -27.55
CA LEU A 178 3.06 -15.80 -28.89
C LEU A 178 1.78 -15.34 -29.56
N GLN A 179 0.67 -15.28 -28.82
CA GLN A 179 -0.65 -14.96 -29.38
C GLN A 179 -1.05 -13.51 -29.13
N GLN A 180 -0.21 -12.72 -28.43
CA GLN A 180 -0.50 -11.34 -28.02
C GLN A 180 -1.85 -11.19 -27.29
N ASN A 181 -2.29 -12.25 -26.59
CA ASN A 181 -3.57 -12.24 -25.92
C ASN A 181 -3.50 -11.39 -24.63
N LYS A 182 -4.29 -10.31 -24.60
CA LYS A 182 -4.38 -9.40 -23.44
C LYS A 182 -4.95 -10.09 -22.20
N GLU A 183 -5.89 -11.01 -22.38
CA GLU A 183 -6.51 -11.73 -21.27
C GLU A 183 -5.52 -12.70 -20.62
N ALA A 184 -4.67 -13.35 -21.44
CA ALA A 184 -3.58 -14.19 -20.94
C ALA A 184 -2.52 -13.38 -20.16
N LEU A 185 -2.23 -12.15 -20.61
CA LEU A 185 -1.33 -11.24 -19.91
C LEU A 185 -1.88 -10.84 -18.53
N HIS A 186 -3.17 -10.47 -18.45
CA HIS A 186 -3.81 -10.14 -17.17
C HIS A 186 -3.87 -11.35 -16.24
N LEU A 187 -4.15 -12.54 -16.78
CA LEU A 187 -4.13 -13.78 -16.01
C LEU A 187 -2.73 -14.07 -15.45
N ALA A 188 -1.68 -13.93 -16.26
CA ALA A 188 -0.30 -14.10 -15.82
C ALA A 188 0.09 -13.12 -14.71
N ALA A 189 -0.31 -11.85 -14.82
CA ALA A 189 -0.08 -10.84 -13.80
C ALA A 189 -0.76 -11.19 -12.46
N LEU A 190 -2.02 -11.66 -12.50
CA LEU A 190 -2.75 -12.11 -11.31
C LEU A 190 -2.10 -13.33 -10.64
N LEU A 191 -1.64 -14.29 -11.44
CA LEU A 191 -0.94 -15.49 -10.93
C LEU A 191 0.40 -15.13 -10.29
N ILE A 192 1.18 -14.24 -10.89
CA ILE A 192 2.44 -13.73 -10.32
C ILE A 192 2.17 -13.01 -9.00
N TYR A 193 1.14 -12.17 -8.92
CA TYR A 193 0.76 -11.48 -7.69
C TYR A 193 0.41 -12.48 -6.57
N TYR A 194 -0.37 -13.51 -6.88
CA TYR A 194 -0.73 -14.56 -5.93
C TYR A 194 0.50 -15.34 -5.44
N LEU A 195 1.38 -15.76 -6.36
CA LEU A 195 2.61 -16.47 -6.02
C LEU A 195 3.54 -15.63 -5.14
N ARG A 196 3.70 -14.34 -5.46
CA ARG A 196 4.51 -13.42 -4.65
C ARG A 196 3.98 -13.27 -3.23
N ARG A 197 2.65 -13.17 -3.07
CA ARG A 197 2.00 -13.07 -1.75
C ARG A 197 2.25 -14.31 -0.89
N ASN A 198 2.38 -15.48 -1.51
CA ASN A 198 2.66 -16.75 -0.82
C ASN A 198 4.18 -17.03 -0.66
N GLY A 199 5.05 -16.06 -0.94
CA GLY A 199 6.50 -16.19 -0.71
C GLY A 199 7.27 -16.93 -1.81
N TYR A 200 6.67 -17.17 -2.98
CA TYR A 200 7.37 -17.78 -4.10
C TYR A 200 8.29 -16.76 -4.80
N LEU A 201 9.45 -17.23 -5.27
CA LEU A 201 10.39 -16.46 -6.06
C LEU A 201 9.84 -16.27 -7.48
N VAL A 202 9.27 -15.11 -7.75
CA VAL A 202 8.64 -14.78 -9.05
C VAL A 202 9.50 -13.93 -9.98
N GLY A 203 10.73 -13.60 -9.60
CA GLY A 203 11.62 -12.68 -10.34
C GLY A 203 11.68 -12.92 -11.85
N PRO A 204 12.02 -14.14 -12.30
CA PRO A 204 12.11 -14.47 -13.72
C PRO A 204 10.78 -14.31 -14.48
N PHE A 205 9.65 -14.60 -13.82
CA PHE A 205 8.32 -14.47 -14.43
C PHE A 205 7.90 -13.00 -14.58
N VAL A 206 8.33 -12.13 -13.67
CA VAL A 206 8.07 -10.69 -13.75
C VAL A 206 8.82 -10.06 -14.92
N GLU A 207 10.07 -10.48 -15.16
CA GLU A 207 10.85 -10.01 -16.32
C GLU A 207 10.19 -10.43 -17.63
N ARG A 208 9.81 -11.71 -17.76
CA ARG A 208 9.08 -12.21 -18.94
C ARG A 208 7.74 -11.51 -19.15
N LEU A 209 7.01 -11.17 -18.08
CA LEU A 209 5.76 -10.40 -18.18
C LEU A 209 6.01 -8.99 -18.74
N LYS A 210 7.07 -8.30 -18.28
CA LYS A 210 7.44 -6.97 -18.78
C LYS A 210 7.84 -7.01 -20.25
N GLU A 211 8.56 -8.04 -20.68
CA GLU A 211 8.91 -8.25 -22.09
C GLU A 211 7.65 -8.44 -22.95
N ALA A 212 6.71 -9.29 -22.49
CA ALA A 212 5.45 -9.50 -23.18
C ALA A 212 4.60 -8.21 -23.25
N GLU A 213 4.57 -7.41 -22.19
CA GLU A 213 3.89 -6.12 -22.16
C GLU A 213 4.53 -5.12 -23.14
N ALA A 214 5.87 -5.04 -23.16
CA ALA A 214 6.59 -4.15 -24.08
C ALA A 214 6.32 -4.51 -25.55
N LEU A 215 6.22 -5.79 -25.88
CA LEU A 215 5.84 -6.25 -27.22
C LEU A 215 4.41 -5.83 -27.59
N GLN A 216 3.45 -5.95 -26.67
CA GLN A 216 2.07 -5.51 -26.91
C GLN A 216 1.94 -3.99 -27.02
N GLN A 217 2.72 -3.22 -26.25
CA GLN A 217 2.76 -1.76 -26.34
C GLN A 217 3.35 -1.30 -27.69
N LYS A 218 4.44 -1.93 -28.15
CA LYS A 218 5.01 -1.66 -29.48
C LYS A 218 4.04 -1.99 -30.62
N ALA A 219 3.32 -3.10 -30.52
CA ALA A 219 2.29 -3.45 -31.51
C ALA A 219 1.16 -2.40 -31.56
N ARG A 220 0.81 -1.81 -30.42
CA ARG A 220 -0.19 -0.74 -30.33
C ARG A 220 0.29 0.59 -30.93
N THR A 221 1.54 0.98 -30.70
CA THR A 221 2.09 2.23 -31.24
C THR A 221 2.21 2.20 -32.77
N HIS A 222 2.58 1.05 -33.34
CA HIS A 222 2.64 0.89 -34.81
C HIS A 222 1.25 0.94 -35.48
N LEU A 223 0.19 0.49 -34.81
CA LEU A 223 -1.19 0.60 -35.32
C LEU A 223 -1.70 2.05 -35.30
N THR A 224 -1.23 2.88 -34.36
CA THR A 224 -1.62 4.30 -34.29
C THR A 224 -0.87 5.19 -35.28
N GLU A 225 0.37 4.84 -35.64
CA GLU A 225 1.17 5.60 -36.62
C GLU A 225 0.80 5.29 -38.08
N GLY A 226 0.22 4.12 -38.37
CA GLY A 226 -0.28 3.75 -39.70
C GLY A 226 -1.65 4.33 -40.07
N SER A 227 -2.29 5.08 -39.16
CA SER A 227 -3.63 5.67 -39.34
C SER A 227 -3.60 7.19 -39.29
N ALA A 228 -2.53 7.82 -39.82
CA ALA A 228 -2.59 9.23 -40.20
C ALA A 228 -3.23 9.31 -41.61
N PRO A 229 -4.41 9.95 -41.78
CA PRO A 229 -4.96 10.17 -43.11
C PRO A 229 -4.01 11.09 -43.87
N HIS A 230 -3.49 10.61 -45.00
CA HIS A 230 -2.95 11.49 -46.03
C HIS A 230 -4.07 12.47 -46.42
N VAL A 231 -3.88 13.73 -46.02
CA VAL A 231 -4.55 14.89 -46.63
C VAL A 231 -3.90 15.16 -47.98
#